data_AF-A0AAV6NTI6-F1
#
_entry.id   AF-A0AAV6NTI6-F1
#
_cell.length_a   1.000
_cell.length_b   1.000
_cell.length_c   1.000
_cell.angle_alpha   90.00
_cell.angle_beta   90.00
_cell.angle_gamma   90.00
#
_symmetry.space_group_name_H-M   'P 1'
#
loop_
_entity.id
_entity.type
_entity.pdbx_description
1 polymer ?
#
loop_
_entity_poly.entity_id
_entity_poly.type
_entity_poly.pdbx_seq_one_letter_code
_entity_poly.pdbx_strand_id
1 'polypeptide(L)'
;MEYYNCDETRGIAKVKWQRRGRRGGRHGGGDGSSSVHMKLRKLQRLIPGGRRLKPDRLFLKTADYIMQLRSQVHVLQALSKIYDPQLS
;
A
#
# COMPACT_ATOMS: atom_id res chain seq x y z
N MET A 1 58.18 12.11 1.25
CA MET A 1 57.94 13.56 1.24
C MET A 1 56.44 13.76 1.15
N GLU A 2 55.71 13.75 2.27
CA GLU A 2 55.67 14.71 3.39
C GLU A 2 54.41 15.58 3.31
N TYR A 3 53.59 15.36 4.33
CA TYR A 3 52.43 16.06 4.87
C TYR A 3 52.24 17.57 4.60
N TYR A 4 50.98 17.94 4.41
CA TYR A 4 50.25 18.96 5.20
C TYR A 4 48.85 18.35 5.47
N ASN A 5 48.54 17.80 6.64
CA ASN A 5 48.16 18.45 7.90
C ASN A 5 47.23 19.67 7.74
N CYS A 6 45.93 19.43 7.89
CA CYS A 6 44.98 20.40 8.41
C CYS A 6 44.21 19.70 9.54
N ASP A 7 44.80 19.63 10.73
CA ASP A 7 44.05 19.46 11.96
C ASP A 7 43.62 20.85 12.41
N GLU A 8 42.31 21.12 12.37
CA GLU A 8 41.75 22.03 13.37
C GLU A 8 40.40 21.50 13.83
N THR A 9 40.50 20.65 14.85
CA THR A 9 39.44 20.20 15.73
C THR A 9 38.66 21.37 16.34
N ARG A 10 37.48 21.69 15.79
CA ARG A 10 36.48 22.49 16.51
C ARG A 10 35.09 21.87 16.43
N GLY A 11 34.83 21.00 17.40
CA GLY A 11 33.55 20.98 18.10
C GLY A 11 32.32 20.55 17.31
N ILE A 12 32.25 19.27 16.92
CA ILE A 12 30.94 18.63 16.81
C ILE A 12 30.86 17.58 17.91
N ALA A 13 30.19 18.00 18.99
CA ALA A 13 29.83 17.15 20.11
C ALA A 13 29.36 15.77 19.61
N LYS A 14 29.86 14.70 20.23
CA LYS A 14 29.35 13.33 20.07
C LYS A 14 27.85 13.34 20.26
N VAL A 15 27.09 13.46 19.18
CA VAL A 15 25.67 13.15 19.17
C VAL A 15 25.56 11.65 19.29
N LYS A 16 25.35 11.18 20.53
CA LYS A 16 24.87 9.83 20.79
C LYS A 16 23.54 9.71 20.08
N TRP A 17 23.56 9.10 18.90
CA TRP A 17 22.37 8.64 18.22
C TRP A 17 21.68 7.64 19.16
N GLN A 18 20.79 8.17 19.99
CA GLN A 18 19.89 7.36 20.76
C GLN A 18 19.01 6.70 19.72
N ARG A 19 19.35 5.45 19.38
CA ARG A 19 18.50 4.51 18.65
C ARG A 19 17.20 4.44 19.44
N ARG A 20 16.28 5.36 19.15
CA ARG A 20 14.94 5.36 19.69
C ARG A 20 14.26 4.21 18.96
N GLY A 21 14.38 3.05 19.58
CA GLY A 21 14.02 1.77 19.01
C GLY A 21 12.61 1.82 18.47
N ARG A 22 12.49 1.81 17.14
CA ARG A 22 11.34 1.17 16.52
C ARG A 22 11.59 -0.32 16.62
N ARG A 23 11.26 -0.85 17.80
CA ARG A 23 10.91 -2.26 17.96
C ARG A 23 9.69 -2.50 17.06
N GLY A 24 9.97 -2.87 15.82
CA GLY A 24 9.02 -3.47 14.88
C GLY A 24 9.53 -4.84 14.43
N GLY A 25 10.34 -5.50 15.25
CA GLY A 25 10.65 -6.90 15.08
C GLY A 25 9.46 -7.74 15.54
N ARG A 26 8.86 -8.48 14.61
CA ARG A 26 8.34 -9.85 14.77
C ARG A 26 7.68 -10.28 13.45
N HIS A 27 8.51 -10.62 12.47
CA HIS A 27 8.19 -11.77 11.62
C HIS A 27 8.30 -13.00 12.54
N GLY A 28 7.20 -13.36 13.19
CA GLY A 28 7.17 -14.46 14.15
C GLY A 28 5.76 -15.00 14.26
N GLY A 29 5.51 -16.08 13.53
CA GLY A 29 4.51 -17.12 13.85
C GLY A 29 3.15 -16.66 14.38
N GLY A 30 2.48 -15.74 13.69
CA GLY A 30 1.13 -15.32 14.04
C GLY A 30 0.11 -16.08 13.22
N ASP A 31 -0.64 -16.96 13.88
CA ASP A 31 -1.99 -17.46 13.53
C ASP A 31 -2.59 -16.82 12.25
N GLY A 32 -2.92 -17.66 11.25
CA GLY A 32 -3.46 -17.25 9.95
C GLY A 32 -4.68 -16.33 10.06
N SER A 33 -5.39 -16.36 11.20
CA SER A 33 -6.45 -15.41 11.53
C SER A 33 -5.99 -13.95 11.43
N SER A 34 -4.78 -13.60 11.88
CA SER A 34 -4.26 -12.22 11.86
C SER A 34 -4.05 -11.71 10.42
N SER A 35 -3.57 -12.59 9.54
CA SER A 35 -3.38 -12.30 8.11
C SER A 35 -4.71 -12.09 7.40
N VAL A 36 -5.71 -12.93 7.68
CA VAL A 36 -7.07 -12.80 7.14
C VAL A 36 -7.71 -11.49 7.59
N HIS A 37 -7.59 -11.12 8.88
CA HIS A 37 -8.10 -9.84 9.38
C HIS A 37 -7.45 -8.64 8.70
N MET A 38 -6.15 -8.69 8.42
CA MET A 38 -5.46 -7.62 7.68
C MET A 38 -5.94 -7.51 6.24
N LYS A 39 -6.13 -8.64 5.55
CA LYS A 39 -6.72 -8.66 4.19
C LYS A 39 -8.15 -8.12 4.17
N LEU A 40 -8.96 -8.50 5.15
CA LEU A 40 -10.34 -8.02 5.29
C LEU A 40 -10.38 -6.49 5.51
N ARG A 41 -9.52 -5.96 6.40
CA ARG A 41 -9.41 -4.50 6.60
C ARG A 41 -8.97 -3.76 5.35
N LYS A 42 -8.06 -4.33 4.55
CA LYS A 42 -7.68 -3.76 3.25
C LYS A 42 -8.88 -3.75 2.30
N LEU A 43 -9.61 -4.85 2.19
CA LEU A 43 -10.80 -4.92 1.35
C LEU A 43 -11.87 -3.89 1.75
N GLN A 44 -12.15 -3.74 3.05
CA GLN A 44 -13.09 -2.72 3.56
C GLN A 44 -12.72 -1.28 3.17
N ARG A 45 -11.43 -0.99 2.95
CA ARG A 45 -10.96 0.34 2.51
C ARG A 45 -11.09 0.54 1.01
N LEU A 46 -10.98 -0.54 0.22
CA LEU A 46 -11.07 -0.50 -1.24
C LEU A 46 -12.51 -0.42 -1.73
N ILE A 47 -13.45 -1.08 -1.06
CA ILE A 47 -14.84 -1.14 -1.50
C ILE A 47 -15.58 0.13 -1.07
N PRO A 48 -16.24 0.87 -1.99
CA PRO A 48 -17.05 2.04 -1.65
C PRO A 48 -18.12 1.70 -0.61
N GLY A 49 -18.14 2.43 0.51
CA GLY A 49 -19.03 2.13 1.63
C GLY A 49 -18.82 0.74 2.24
N GLY A 50 -17.62 0.16 2.12
CA GLY A 50 -17.22 -1.14 2.69
C GLY A 50 -16.71 -1.06 4.13
N ARG A 51 -16.44 0.15 4.64
CA ARG A 51 -15.95 0.35 6.01
C ARG A 51 -16.94 -0.23 7.02
N ARG A 52 -16.42 -0.98 8.01
CA ARG A 52 -17.18 -1.60 9.10
C ARG A 52 -18.20 -2.68 8.66
N LEU A 53 -18.23 -3.08 7.39
CA LEU A 53 -19.08 -4.21 6.96
C LEU A 53 -18.54 -5.53 7.51
N LYS A 54 -19.45 -6.38 7.98
CA LYS A 54 -19.16 -7.79 8.30
C LYS A 54 -18.71 -8.54 7.02
N PRO A 55 -17.91 -9.61 7.14
CA PRO A 55 -17.38 -10.36 5.99
C PRO A 55 -18.44 -10.71 4.94
N ASP A 56 -19.58 -11.28 5.36
CA ASP A 56 -20.64 -11.75 4.46
C ASP A 56 -21.15 -10.63 3.55
N ARG A 57 -21.45 -9.46 4.14
CA ARG A 57 -21.91 -8.28 3.40
C ARG A 57 -20.79 -7.61 2.61
N LEU A 58 -19.57 -7.65 3.12
CA LEU A 58 -18.42 -7.10 2.42
C LEU A 58 -18.15 -7.86 1.13
N PHE A 59 -18.25 -9.19 1.15
CA PHE A 59 -18.04 -10.01 -0.05
C PHE A 59 -19.15 -9.81 -1.08
N LEU A 60 -20.42 -9.73 -0.67
CA LEU A 60 -21.51 -9.41 -1.58
C LEU A 60 -21.28 -8.05 -2.27
N LYS A 61 -20.99 -7.02 -1.48
CA LYS A 61 -20.69 -5.68 -2.01
C LYS A 61 -19.43 -5.63 -2.88
N THR A 62 -18.46 -6.50 -2.59
CA THR A 62 -17.26 -6.66 -3.41
C THR A 62 -17.62 -7.22 -4.78
N ALA A 63 -18.49 -8.23 -4.84
CA ALA A 63 -18.94 -8.82 -6.10
C ALA A 63 -19.67 -7.78 -6.96
N ASP A 64 -20.61 -7.04 -6.37
CA ASP A 64 -21.32 -5.95 -7.04
C ASP A 64 -20.35 -4.90 -7.60
N TYR A 65 -19.37 -4.50 -6.78
CA TYR A 65 -18.39 -3.48 -7.19
C TYR A 65 -17.47 -3.98 -8.32
N ILE A 66 -17.03 -5.24 -8.28
CA ILE A 66 -16.26 -5.85 -9.38
C ILE A 66 -17.09 -5.85 -10.67
N MET A 67 -18.36 -6.26 -10.62
CA MET A 67 -19.23 -6.27 -11.79
C MET A 67 -19.43 -4.87 -12.36
N GLN A 68 -19.62 -3.87 -11.51
CA GLN A 68 -19.74 -2.48 -11.91
C GLN A 68 -18.47 -1.99 -12.62
N LEU A 69 -17.29 -2.21 -12.03
CA LEU A 69 -16.02 -1.80 -12.62
C LEU A 69 -15.77 -2.48 -13.97
N ARG A 70 -16.05 -3.78 -14.08
CA ARG A 70 -15.92 -4.51 -15.35
C ARG A 70 -16.83 -3.91 -16.42
N SER A 71 -18.08 -3.59 -16.05
CA SER A 71 -19.03 -2.96 -16.97
C SER A 71 -18.56 -1.58 -17.44
N GLN A 72 -18.05 -0.75 -16.52
CA GLN A 72 -17.46 0.56 -16.85
C GLN A 72 -16.30 0.43 -17.83
N VAL A 73 -15.39 -0.52 -17.59
CA VAL A 73 -14.25 -0.79 -18.49
C VAL A 73 -14.73 -1.25 -19.87
N HIS A 74 -15.71 -2.17 -19.93
CA HIS A 74 -16.24 -2.63 -21.22
C HIS A 74 -16.88 -1.50 -22.03
N VAL A 75 -17.65 -0.62 -21.38
CA VAL A 75 -18.24 0.55 -22.04
C VAL A 75 -17.15 1.47 -22.57
N LEU A 76 -16.15 1.82 -21.75
CA LEU A 76 -15.05 2.68 -22.17
C LEU A 76 -14.24 2.06 -23.32
N GLN A 77 -14.02 0.75 -23.30
CA GLN A 77 -13.36 0.04 -24.40
C GLN A 77 -14.18 0.06 -25.70
N ALA A 78 -15.50 -0.13 -25.61
CA ALA A 78 -16.39 -0.07 -26.77
C ALA A 78 -16.40 1.34 -27.37
N LEU A 79 -16.53 2.38 -26.52
CA LEU A 79 -16.46 3.77 -26.97
C LEU A 79 -15.10 4.10 -27.56
N SER A 80 -14.00 3.69 -26.92
CA SER A 80 -12.65 3.91 -27.45
C SER A 80 -12.48 3.33 -28.86
N LYS A 81 -13.04 2.14 -29.13
CA LYS A 81 -12.99 1.54 -30.48
C LYS A 81 -13.79 2.32 -31.52
N ILE A 82 -14.88 2.96 -31.11
CA ILE A 82 -15.69 3.81 -32.00
C ILE A 82 -14.95 5.11 -32.32
N TYR A 83 -14.25 5.67 -31.35
CA TYR A 83 -13.56 6.97 -31.47
C TYR A 83 -12.11 6.88 -31.94
N ASP A 84 -11.55 5.67 -32.07
CA ASP A 84 -10.20 5.44 -32.60
C ASP A 84 -10.26 4.68 -33.95
N PRO A 85 -10.61 5.37 -35.06
CA PRO A 85 -10.82 4.74 -36.36
C PRO A 85 -9.55 4.22 -37.04
N GLN A 86 -8.36 4.34 -36.42
CA GLN A 86 -7.06 4.02 -37.05
C GLN A 86 -6.46 2.66 -36.60
N LEU A 87 -7.25 1.79 -35.94
CA LEU A 87 -6.80 0.46 -35.53
C LEU A 87 -7.69 -0.68 -36.07
N SER A 88 -8.11 -0.57 -37.34
CA SER A 88 -8.69 -1.67 -38.12
C SER A 88 -7.88 -1.94 -39.38
#